data_AF-A0A917QPT4-F1
#
_entry.id   AF-A0A917QPT4-F1
#
_cell.length_a   1.000
_cell.length_b   1.000
_cell.length_c   1.000
_cell.angle_alpha   90.00
_cell.angle_beta   90.00
_cell.angle_gamma   90.00
#
_symmetry.space_group_name_H-M   'P 1'
#
loop_
_entity.id
_entity.type
_entity.pdbx_description
1 polymer ?
#
loop_
_entity_poly.entity_id
_entity_poly.type
_entity_poly.pdbx_seq_one_letter_code
_entity_poly.pdbx_strand_id
1 'polypeptide(L)'
;MRAAILDANGPSTLTVAAGTATLVTVMRTLREVGALSLTEARAMAEELCTRGLEGTRVEMEVLATALRAAGAIVSIRSSSAV
;
A
#
# COMPACT_ATOMS: atom_id res chain seq x y z
N MET A 1 -26.49 4.85 -3.01
CA MET A 1 -25.42 5.35 -3.90
C MET A 1 -24.14 5.72 -3.14
N ARG A 2 -24.20 6.63 -2.15
CA ARG A 2 -23.01 7.03 -1.36
C ARG A 2 -22.19 5.88 -0.77
N ALA A 3 -22.85 4.87 -0.20
CA ALA A 3 -22.19 3.71 0.39
C ALA A 3 -21.34 2.92 -0.63
N ALA A 4 -21.81 2.76 -1.87
CA ALA A 4 -21.07 2.04 -2.91
C ALA A 4 -19.83 2.82 -3.38
N ILE A 5 -19.90 4.16 -3.41
CA ILE A 5 -18.75 5.00 -3.78
C ILE A 5 -17.67 4.94 -2.69
N LEU A 6 -18.08 4.98 -1.42
CA LEU A 6 -17.17 4.84 -0.28
C LEU A 6 -16.56 3.44 -0.19
N ASP A 7 -17.30 2.39 -0.55
CA ASP A 7 -16.73 1.04 -0.59
C ASP A 7 -15.67 0.92 -1.70
N ALA A 8 -15.92 1.53 -2.86
CA ALA A 8 -15.00 1.50 -3.99
C ALA A 8 -13.77 2.42 -3.83
N ASN A 9 -13.87 3.53 -3.09
CA ASN A 9 -12.83 4.57 -3.07
C ASN A 9 -12.45 5.05 -1.66
N GLY A 10 -13.06 4.48 -0.62
CA GLY A 10 -12.91 4.95 0.74
C GLY A 10 -11.54 4.63 1.34
N PRO A 11 -11.31 5.11 2.57
CA PRO A 11 -10.08 4.86 3.28
C PRO A 11 -9.81 3.36 3.42
N SER A 12 -8.58 2.96 3.20
CA SER A 12 -8.13 1.57 3.19
C SER A 12 -6.69 1.49 3.70
N THR A 13 -6.37 0.35 4.28
CA THR A 13 -5.03 0.03 4.77
C THR A 13 -4.46 -1.14 3.96
N LEU A 14 -3.26 -0.97 3.42
CA LEU A 14 -2.46 -2.01 2.80
C LEU A 14 -1.45 -2.57 3.81
N THR A 15 -1.36 -3.88 3.92
CA THR A 15 -0.36 -4.56 4.76
C THR A 15 0.42 -5.60 3.96
N VAL A 16 1.71 -5.74 4.24
CA VAL A 16 2.58 -6.77 3.67
C VAL A 16 2.78 -7.89 4.70
N ALA A 17 2.66 -9.15 4.28
CA ALA A 17 2.94 -10.28 5.15
C ALA A 17 4.43 -10.33 5.50
N ALA A 18 4.74 -10.52 6.78
CA ALA A 18 6.11 -10.56 7.27
C ALA A 18 6.97 -11.59 6.52
N GLY A 19 8.19 -11.21 6.16
CA GLY A 19 9.14 -12.08 5.45
C GLY A 19 8.89 -12.28 3.96
N THR A 20 7.81 -11.71 3.39
CA THR A 20 7.49 -11.88 1.96
C THR A 20 8.08 -10.80 1.05
N ALA A 21 8.50 -9.68 1.61
CA ALA A 21 9.22 -8.63 0.89
C ALA A 21 10.26 -7.96 1.80
N THR A 22 11.35 -7.52 1.19
CA THR A 22 12.37 -6.73 1.88
C THR A 22 12.03 -5.24 1.79
N LEU A 23 12.54 -4.44 2.73
CA LEU A 23 12.39 -2.98 2.69
C LEU A 23 12.85 -2.40 1.34
N VAL A 24 13.95 -2.93 0.78
CA VAL A 24 14.50 -2.49 -0.50
C VAL A 24 13.55 -2.81 -1.66
N THR A 25 12.95 -4.01 -1.67
CA THR A 25 11.94 -4.39 -2.67
C THR A 25 10.75 -3.45 -2.60
N VAL A 26 10.23 -3.21 -1.41
CA VAL A 26 9.08 -2.32 -1.18
C VAL A 26 9.40 -0.89 -1.63
N MET A 27 10.54 -0.33 -1.20
CA MET A 27 10.97 1.01 -1.62
C MET A 27 11.08 1.15 -3.14
N ARG A 28 11.64 0.14 -3.82
CA ARG A 28 11.76 0.14 -5.28
C ARG A 28 10.38 0.20 -5.92
N THR A 29 9.47 -0.66 -5.50
CA THR A 29 8.11 -0.72 -6.03
C THR A 29 7.36 0.60 -5.82
N LEU A 30 7.50 1.24 -4.64
CA LEU A 30 6.91 2.55 -4.37
C LEU A 30 7.42 3.63 -5.32
N ARG A 31 8.71 3.61 -5.66
CA ARG A 31 9.31 4.56 -6.62
C ARG A 31 8.98 4.28 -8.07
N GLU A 32 8.62 3.04 -8.41
CA GLU A 32 8.18 2.69 -9.77
C GLU A 32 6.73 3.11 -10.02
N VAL A 33 5.89 3.03 -8.98
CA VAL A 33 4.47 3.41 -9.06
C VAL A 33 4.27 4.91 -8.90
N GLY A 34 5.04 5.56 -8.02
CA GLY A 34 4.91 6.98 -7.72
C GLY A 34 6.17 7.77 -8.08
N ALA A 35 6.01 9.04 -8.44
CA ALA A 35 7.12 9.99 -8.60
C ALA A 35 7.69 10.44 -7.23
N LEU A 36 8.02 9.48 -6.37
CA LEU A 36 8.50 9.72 -5.01
C LEU A 36 10.01 9.97 -5.00
N SER A 37 10.43 10.92 -4.16
CA SER A 37 11.83 11.02 -3.77
C SER A 37 12.27 9.77 -3.00
N LEU A 38 13.59 9.56 -2.88
CA LEU A 38 14.13 8.43 -2.13
C LEU A 38 13.70 8.47 -0.66
N THR A 39 13.66 9.66 -0.06
CA THR A 39 13.28 9.86 1.34
C THR A 39 11.82 9.52 1.58
N GLU A 40 10.91 9.95 0.70
CA GLU A 40 9.48 9.64 0.79
C GLU A 40 9.24 8.14 0.61
N ALA A 41 9.85 7.53 -0.41
CA ALA A 41 9.72 6.10 -0.64
C ALA A 41 10.26 5.27 0.53
N ARG A 42 11.33 5.72 1.20
CA ARG A 42 11.87 5.08 2.39
C ARG A 42 10.88 5.14 3.55
N ALA A 43 10.39 6.33 3.88
CA ALA A 43 9.46 6.51 4.98
C ALA A 43 8.18 5.68 4.79
N MET A 44 7.62 5.69 3.58
CA MET A 44 6.44 4.90 3.23
C MET A 44 6.70 3.38 3.28
N ALA A 45 7.88 2.93 2.85
CA ALA A 45 8.25 1.51 2.94
C ALA A 45 8.42 1.06 4.40
N GLU A 46 9.05 1.87 5.24
CA GLU A 46 9.20 1.59 6.67
C GLU A 46 7.82 1.52 7.35
N GLU A 47 6.91 2.45 7.04
CA GLU A 47 5.52 2.43 7.50
C GLU A 47 4.77 1.16 7.04
N LEU A 48 4.84 0.84 5.75
CA LEU A 48 4.17 -0.33 5.18
C LEU A 48 4.67 -1.65 5.79
N CYS A 49 5.98 -1.77 6.05
CA CYS A 49 6.57 -2.96 6.65
C CYS A 49 6.31 -3.09 8.15
N THR A 50 5.96 -2.00 8.85
CA THR A 50 5.77 -2.01 10.31
C THR A 50 4.31 -2.06 10.71
N ARG A 51 3.49 -1.14 10.19
CA ARG A 51 2.08 -0.96 10.60
C ARG A 51 1.09 -1.04 9.45
N GLY A 52 1.57 -1.01 8.22
CA GLY A 52 0.74 -0.89 7.03
C GLY A 52 0.62 0.58 6.59
N LEU A 53 0.23 0.76 5.33
CA LEU A 53 0.10 2.06 4.69
C LEU A 53 -1.38 2.40 4.51
N GLU A 54 -1.77 3.62 4.86
CA GLU A 54 -3.13 4.12 4.67
C GLU A 54 -3.25 4.95 3.39
N GLY A 55 -4.41 4.88 2.75
CA GLY A 55 -4.80 5.75 1.64
C GLY A 55 -6.16 5.35 1.11
N THR A 56 -6.49 5.74 -0.12
CA THR A 56 -7.73 5.33 -0.77
C THR A 56 -7.62 3.90 -1.29
N ARG A 57 -8.76 3.20 -1.40
CA ARG A 57 -8.81 1.84 -1.96
C ARG A 57 -8.11 1.75 -3.32
N VAL A 58 -8.32 2.73 -4.20
CA VAL A 58 -7.73 2.76 -5.53
C VAL A 58 -6.20 2.85 -5.46
N GLU A 59 -5.65 3.74 -4.64
CA GLU A 59 -4.20 3.85 -4.42
C GLU A 59 -3.62 2.53 -3.89
N MET A 60 -4.31 1.90 -2.93
CA MET A 60 -3.88 0.63 -2.34
C MET A 60 -3.92 -0.52 -3.36
N GLU A 61 -4.89 -0.56 -4.27
CA GLU A 61 -4.98 -1.59 -5.32
C GLU A 61 -3.85 -1.46 -6.36
N VAL A 62 -3.49 -0.23 -6.74
CA VAL A 62 -2.35 0.03 -7.64
C VAL A 62 -1.05 -0.45 -6.99
N LEU A 63 -0.80 -0.05 -5.74
CA LEU A 63 0.38 -0.48 -4.98
C LEU A 63 0.41 -1.99 -4.77
N ALA A 64 -0.72 -2.60 -4.42
CA ALA A 64 -0.82 -4.04 -4.19
C ALA A 64 -0.49 -4.84 -5.45
N THR A 65 -0.89 -4.35 -6.62
CA THR A 65 -0.57 -4.99 -7.91
C THR A 65 0.93 -5.02 -8.14
N ALA A 66 1.61 -3.88 -7.97
CA ALA A 66 3.05 -3.78 -8.16
C ALA A 66 3.84 -4.60 -7.11
N LEU A 67 3.39 -4.61 -5.86
CA LEU A 67 4.03 -5.38 -4.78
C LEU A 67 3.88 -6.89 -4.99
N ARG A 68 2.70 -7.35 -5.44
CA ARG A 68 2.50 -8.77 -5.81
C ARG A 68 3.37 -9.17 -6.99
N ALA A 69 3.52 -8.31 -7.99
CA ALA A 69 4.43 -8.55 -9.11
C ALA A 69 5.90 -8.67 -8.65
N ALA A 70 6.26 -7.97 -7.56
CA ALA A 70 7.56 -8.07 -6.90
C ALA A 70 7.68 -9.26 -5.91
N GLY A 71 6.66 -10.11 -5.81
CA GLY A 71 6.65 -11.33 -4.97
C GLY A 71 6.12 -11.13 -3.53
N ALA A 72 5.65 -9.94 -3.18
CA ALA A 72 5.10 -9.68 -1.86
C ALA A 72 3.68 -10.27 -1.71
N ILE A 73 3.38 -10.82 -0.52
CA ILE A 73 2.00 -11.18 -0.16
C ILE A 73 1.38 -9.98 0.55
N VAL A 74 0.32 -9.41 -0.03
CA VAL A 74 -0.31 -8.17 0.47
C VAL A 74 -1.81 -8.31 0.66
N SER A 75 -2.35 -7.60 1.66
CA SER A 75 -3.77 -7.53 1.99
C SER A 75 -4.25 -6.08 2.03
N ILE A 76 -5.45 -5.83 1.51
CA ILE A 76 -6.13 -4.53 1.60
C ILE A 76 -7.36 -4.71 2.49
N ARG A 77 -7.51 -3.83 3.48
CA ARG A 77 -8.71 -3.77 4.33
C ARG A 77 -9.29 -2.37 4.29
N SER A 78 -10.62 -2.26 4.22
CA SER A 78 -11.28 -0.97 4.39
C SER A 78 -10.99 -0.43 5.79
N SER A 79 -10.49 0.80 5.87
CA SER A 79 -10.32 1.51 7.13
C SER A 79 -11.61 2.27 7.38
N SER A 80 -12.49 1.71 8.21
CA SER A 80 -13.65 2.46 8.68
C SER A 80 -13.12 3.53 9.64
N ALA A 81 -13.09 4.80 9.20
CA ALA A 81 -13.01 5.90 10.14
C ALA A 81 -14.24 5.79 11.06
N VAL A 82 -13.99 5.52 12.35
CA VAL A 82 -15.00 5.50 13.41
C VAL A 82 -15.60 6.88 13.62
#